data_AF-A0A256XQD6-F1
#
_entry.id   AF-A0A256XQD6-F1
#
_cell.length_a   1.000
_cell.length_b   1.000
_cell.length_c   1.000
_cell.angle_alpha   90.00
_cell.angle_beta   90.00
_cell.angle_gamma   90.00
#
_symmetry.space_group_name_H-M   'P 1'
#
loop_
_entity.id
_entity.type
_entity.pdbx_description
1 polymer ?
#
loop_
_entity_poly.entity_id
_entity_poly.type
_entity_poly.pdbx_seq_one_letter_code
_entity_poly.pdbx_strand_id
1 'polypeptide(L)'
;MGLLEQAQLQKNQYDEEDQSTNINIDSFDEIQGSGLLAKANLSKIKKPIPSPKKVENRSELLKKFYEPHDLIEEQTGFGWDGLGKRRIIKLKETSEYLYQVIEPELKDYEFEIKKEIAHLFKMLADINVSGDDEDEQKKYLQEILDQIVKDNDIKFYPVEKKEKTDKKSFSEIFQFKKKNKGKSKKKSSTSPIESIKKIFDKKQHAEEKERLNRIAKESKKRIYYHLFREFVGYHRIDVIMKDEGIEDISCDGPDVPIFLYHKKYDEITTNVQFESPEELNSFVVRLSQICGKQISIFSPIVDGKLPDGSRLQATLARTVTKGSTYTIRRFSSNPLTPIDLIKYQSLSLDMAAYFWLGIRR
;
A
#
# COMPACT_ATOMS: atom_id res chain seq x y z
N MET A 1 -12.73 53.08 7.10
CA MET A 1 -12.63 51.95 6.16
C MET A 1 -12.74 50.66 6.96
N GLY A 2 -13.78 49.87 6.71
CA GLY A 2 -14.01 48.61 7.43
C GLY A 2 -13.07 47.49 6.96
N LEU A 3 -12.91 46.43 7.75
CA LEU A 3 -12.08 45.26 7.43
C LEU A 3 -12.41 44.63 6.05
N LEU A 4 -13.67 44.71 5.61
CA LEU A 4 -14.07 44.25 4.27
C LEU A 4 -13.52 45.13 3.14
N GLU A 5 -13.43 46.44 3.38
CA GLU A 5 -12.94 47.43 2.42
C GLU A 5 -11.42 47.30 2.24
N GLN A 6 -10.70 46.97 3.32
CA GLN A 6 -9.27 46.66 3.28
C GLN A 6 -8.99 45.33 2.56
N ALA A 7 -9.84 44.32 2.72
CA ALA A 7 -9.73 43.05 2.00
C ALA A 7 -10.02 43.19 0.49
N GLN A 8 -10.96 44.06 0.12
CA GLN A 8 -11.25 44.35 -1.30
C GLN A 8 -10.13 45.17 -1.96
N LEU A 9 -9.52 46.11 -1.24
CA LEU A 9 -8.35 46.85 -1.73
C LEU A 9 -7.13 45.93 -1.91
N GLN A 10 -6.89 44.99 -0.99
CA GLN A 10 -5.81 44.01 -1.14
C GLN A 10 -6.06 43.04 -2.30
N LYS A 11 -7.31 42.63 -2.54
CA LYS A 11 -7.66 41.78 -3.67
C LYS A 11 -7.46 42.50 -5.02
N ASN A 12 -7.85 43.78 -5.09
CA ASN A 12 -7.65 44.57 -6.30
C ASN A 12 -6.17 44.89 -6.57
N GLN A 13 -5.34 45.05 -5.53
CA GLN A 13 -3.89 45.19 -5.71
C GLN A 13 -3.23 43.89 -6.22
N TYR A 14 -3.70 42.73 -5.77
CA TYR A 14 -3.23 41.44 -6.25
C TYR A 14 -3.63 41.17 -7.72
N ASP A 15 -4.84 41.56 -8.12
CA ASP A 15 -5.32 41.33 -9.48
C ASP A 15 -4.67 42.29 -10.52
N GLU A 16 -4.09 43.43 -10.10
CA GLU A 16 -3.30 44.34 -10.97
C GLU A 16 -1.82 43.93 -11.12
N GLU A 17 -1.22 43.27 -10.13
CA GLU A 17 0.17 42.79 -10.21
C GLU A 17 0.31 41.60 -11.19
N ASP A 18 -0.68 40.71 -11.28
CA ASP A 18 -0.66 39.55 -12.19
C ASP A 18 -0.80 39.92 -13.68
N GLN A 19 -1.28 41.12 -14.02
CA GLN A 19 -1.46 41.56 -15.41
C GLN A 19 -0.26 42.33 -15.99
N SER A 20 0.76 42.65 -15.18
CA SER A 20 1.90 43.49 -15.61
C SER A 20 3.29 42.84 -15.58
N THR A 21 3.42 41.55 -15.27
CA THR A 21 4.72 40.85 -15.36
C THR A 21 4.90 40.04 -16.64
N ASN A 22 5.10 40.74 -17.76
CA ASN A 22 5.90 40.22 -18.87
C ASN A 22 7.33 40.76 -18.70
N ILE A 23 8.13 40.12 -17.85
CA ILE A 23 9.54 40.49 -17.68
C ILE A 23 10.37 39.72 -18.70
N ASN A 24 10.87 40.47 -19.67
CA ASN A 24 11.86 40.06 -20.66
C ASN A 24 13.19 39.84 -19.93
N ILE A 25 13.70 38.60 -19.90
CA ILE A 25 14.97 38.26 -19.25
C ILE A 25 16.08 38.47 -20.28
N ASP A 26 16.58 39.70 -20.36
CA ASP A 26 17.91 40.00 -20.87
C ASP A 26 18.40 41.26 -20.14
N SER A 27 19.58 41.15 -19.51
CA SER A 27 20.34 42.16 -18.75
C SER A 27 20.29 42.03 -17.22
N PHE A 28 21.30 41.37 -16.65
CA PHE A 28 21.93 41.71 -15.36
C PHE A 28 23.31 41.05 -15.31
N ASP A 29 24.25 41.63 -16.06
CA ASP A 29 25.69 41.53 -15.76
C ASP A 29 26.07 42.79 -14.95
N GLU A 30 27.08 42.62 -14.08
CA GLU A 30 27.76 43.64 -13.24
C GLU A 30 27.24 43.88 -11.82
N ILE A 31 27.75 43.06 -10.88
CA ILE A 31 28.15 43.55 -9.54
C ILE A 31 29.56 43.03 -9.25
N GLN A 32 30.55 43.93 -9.29
CA GLN A 32 31.91 43.69 -8.82
C GLN A 32 31.93 43.67 -7.29
N GLY A 33 32.35 42.54 -6.69
CA GLY A 33 32.55 42.41 -5.25
C GLY A 33 33.70 41.47 -4.93
N SER A 34 34.78 42.02 -4.36
CA SER A 34 35.98 41.30 -3.94
C SER A 34 35.78 40.62 -2.59
N GLY A 35 35.51 39.31 -2.59
CA GLY A 35 35.39 38.50 -1.39
C GLY A 35 35.76 37.03 -1.64
N LEU A 36 35.99 36.26 -0.57
CA LEU A 36 36.42 34.85 -0.61
C LEU A 36 35.46 33.93 -1.42
N LEU A 37 34.24 34.36 -1.71
CA LEU A 37 33.30 33.67 -2.60
C LEU A 37 33.64 33.77 -4.09
N ALA A 38 34.45 34.75 -4.53
CA ALA A 38 34.80 34.94 -5.93
C ALA A 38 35.78 33.87 -6.47
N LYS A 39 36.36 33.04 -5.58
CA LYS A 39 37.29 31.94 -5.96
C LYS A 39 36.64 30.56 -6.01
N ALA A 40 35.34 30.44 -5.74
CA ALA A 40 34.62 29.21 -5.98
C ALA A 40 34.29 29.12 -7.48
N ASN A 41 35.02 28.27 -8.20
CA ASN A 41 34.76 27.93 -9.60
C ASN A 41 33.36 27.28 -9.71
N LEU A 42 32.32 28.10 -9.87
CA LEU A 42 30.92 27.71 -10.06
C LEU A 42 30.64 27.02 -11.41
N SER A 43 31.69 26.81 -12.23
CA SER A 43 31.63 26.12 -13.52
C SER A 43 31.54 24.59 -13.41
N LYS A 44 31.67 24.00 -12.21
CA LYS A 44 31.61 22.54 -11.99
C LYS A 44 30.35 22.02 -11.28
N ILE A 45 29.38 22.88 -10.99
CA ILE A 45 28.09 22.48 -10.37
C ILE A 45 26.93 22.96 -11.26
N LYS A 46 26.91 22.51 -12.50
CA LYS A 46 25.69 22.46 -13.32
C LYS A 46 25.46 21.00 -13.70
N LYS A 47 25.08 20.17 -12.73
CA LYS A 47 24.20 19.05 -13.11
C LYS A 47 22.87 19.71 -13.47
N PRO A 48 22.32 19.50 -14.68
CA PRO A 48 21.00 20.01 -14.99
C PRO A 48 20.06 19.47 -13.92
N ILE A 49 19.30 20.39 -13.29
CA ILE A 49 18.12 20.00 -12.52
C ILE A 49 17.29 19.17 -13.50
N PRO A 50 16.99 17.90 -13.24
CA PRO A 50 16.17 17.13 -14.14
C PRO A 50 14.87 17.90 -14.35
N SER A 51 14.56 18.18 -15.61
CA SER A 51 13.28 18.77 -15.99
C SER A 51 12.16 17.95 -15.36
N PRO A 52 11.07 18.57 -14.87
CA PRO A 52 9.93 17.83 -14.36
C PRO A 52 9.50 16.82 -15.44
N LYS A 53 9.65 15.52 -15.14
CA LYS A 53 9.31 14.45 -16.08
C LYS A 53 7.87 14.69 -16.51
N LYS A 54 7.66 14.79 -17.83
CA LYS A 54 6.34 14.93 -18.43
C LYS A 54 5.48 13.79 -17.86
N VAL A 55 4.39 14.11 -17.17
CA VAL A 55 3.50 13.12 -16.56
C VAL A 55 3.00 12.22 -17.69
N GLU A 56 3.62 11.05 -17.83
CA GLU A 56 3.20 10.04 -18.80
C GLU A 56 1.78 9.63 -18.47
N ASN A 57 0.99 9.36 -19.51
CA ASN A 57 -0.40 9.00 -19.34
C ASN A 57 -0.50 7.70 -18.51
N ARG A 58 -1.43 7.61 -17.55
CA ARG A 58 -1.59 6.47 -16.60
C ARG A 58 -1.51 5.10 -17.30
N SER A 59 -2.11 5.02 -18.48
CA SER A 59 -2.15 3.80 -19.29
C SER A 59 -0.82 3.43 -19.94
N GLU A 60 0.04 4.39 -20.23
CA GLU A 60 1.37 4.16 -20.83
C GLU A 60 2.36 3.66 -19.78
N LEU A 61 2.38 4.27 -18.59
CA LEU A 61 3.22 3.84 -17.48
C LEU A 61 2.90 2.41 -17.03
N LEU A 62 1.62 2.07 -16.90
CA LEU A 62 1.21 0.74 -16.49
C LEU A 62 1.54 -0.33 -17.53
N LYS A 63 1.47 0.00 -18.83
CA LYS A 63 1.85 -0.93 -19.91
C LYS A 63 3.31 -1.35 -19.83
N LYS A 64 4.21 -0.42 -19.49
CA LYS A 64 5.65 -0.70 -19.32
C LYS A 64 5.93 -1.80 -18.30
N PHE A 65 5.07 -2.03 -17.30
CA PHE A 65 5.29 -3.10 -16.32
C PHE A 65 4.96 -4.52 -16.86
N TYR A 66 4.18 -4.61 -17.94
CA TYR A 66 3.73 -5.88 -18.51
C TYR A 66 4.34 -6.20 -19.87
N GLU A 67 5.16 -5.30 -20.39
CA GLU A 67 5.95 -5.50 -21.60
C GLU A 67 7.20 -6.36 -21.34
N PRO A 68 7.71 -7.08 -22.36
CA PRO A 68 8.86 -7.96 -22.21
C PRO A 68 10.15 -7.14 -22.01
N HIS A 69 10.52 -6.96 -20.75
CA HIS A 69 11.74 -6.29 -20.31
C HIS A 69 12.68 -7.25 -19.56
N ASP A 70 13.88 -6.76 -19.25
CA ASP A 70 14.89 -7.59 -18.60
C ASP A 70 14.63 -7.66 -17.09
N LEU A 71 14.34 -8.87 -16.60
CA LEU A 71 14.20 -9.14 -15.17
C LEU A 71 15.60 -9.17 -14.54
N ILE A 72 15.86 -8.24 -13.63
CA ILE A 72 17.15 -8.12 -12.93
C ILE A 72 17.13 -8.90 -11.63
N GLU A 73 16.03 -8.81 -10.88
CA GLU A 73 15.91 -9.41 -9.55
C GLU A 73 14.45 -9.81 -9.30
N GLU A 74 14.22 -10.99 -8.72
CA GLU A 74 12.93 -11.42 -8.20
C GLU A 74 13.13 -11.91 -6.76
N GLN A 75 12.30 -11.43 -5.84
CA GLN A 75 12.27 -11.91 -4.47
C GLN A 75 10.83 -12.28 -4.11
N THR A 76 10.70 -13.43 -3.45
CA THR A 76 9.41 -14.04 -3.09
C THR A 76 9.31 -14.17 -1.58
N GLY A 77 8.11 -14.47 -1.07
CA GLY A 77 7.88 -14.65 0.37
C GLY A 77 7.31 -13.42 1.08
N PHE A 78 6.78 -12.44 0.33
CA PHE A 78 6.15 -11.27 0.92
C PHE A 78 4.67 -11.52 1.28
N GLY A 79 4.16 -10.78 2.26
CA GLY A 79 2.78 -10.86 2.72
C GLY A 79 2.41 -12.18 3.39
N TRP A 80 1.12 -12.48 3.49
CA TRP A 80 0.64 -13.67 4.19
C TRP A 80 0.84 -14.94 3.35
N ASP A 81 1.34 -16.01 3.97
CA ASP A 81 1.68 -17.30 3.31
C ASP A 81 2.71 -17.15 2.16
N GLY A 82 3.46 -16.03 2.13
CA GLY A 82 4.50 -15.76 1.13
C GLY A 82 3.99 -15.58 -0.30
N LEU A 83 2.69 -15.29 -0.48
CA LEU A 83 2.05 -15.20 -1.81
C LEU A 83 2.45 -13.95 -2.60
N GLY A 84 2.98 -12.93 -1.93
CA GLY A 84 3.47 -11.70 -2.54
C GLY A 84 4.91 -11.84 -3.06
N LYS A 85 5.20 -11.12 -4.13
CA LYS A 85 6.53 -11.07 -4.76
C LYS A 85 6.88 -9.64 -5.15
N ARG A 86 8.18 -9.34 -5.18
CA ARG A 86 8.71 -8.13 -5.84
C ARG A 86 9.60 -8.52 -7.02
N ARG A 87 9.59 -7.69 -8.06
CA ARG A 87 10.52 -7.79 -9.20
C ARG A 87 11.15 -6.43 -9.49
N ILE A 88 12.42 -6.45 -9.85
CA ILE A 88 13.12 -5.31 -10.43
C ILE A 88 13.30 -5.56 -11.92
N ILE A 89 12.69 -4.69 -12.72
CA ILE A 89 12.68 -4.78 -14.18
C ILE A 89 13.53 -3.65 -14.73
N LYS A 90 14.37 -3.91 -15.72
CA LYS A 90 15.11 -2.87 -16.43
C LYS A 90 14.48 -2.61 -17.80
N LEU A 91 14.08 -1.37 -18.04
CA LEU A 91 13.55 -0.90 -19.32
C LEU A 91 14.66 -0.93 -20.36
N LYS A 92 14.40 -1.58 -21.50
CA LYS A 92 15.38 -1.68 -22.60
C LYS A 92 15.61 -0.33 -23.29
N GLU A 93 14.58 0.50 -23.34
CA GLU A 93 14.59 1.77 -24.07
C GLU A 93 15.32 2.87 -23.29
N THR A 94 15.01 3.03 -22.00
CA THR A 94 15.53 4.12 -21.17
C THR A 94 16.64 3.69 -20.22
N SER A 95 16.92 2.39 -20.09
CA SER A 95 17.79 1.82 -19.05
C SER A 95 17.38 2.17 -17.60
N GLU A 96 16.15 2.66 -17.40
CA GLU A 96 15.57 2.91 -16.09
C GLU A 96 15.12 1.60 -15.42
N TYR A 97 15.04 1.61 -14.08
CA TYR A 97 14.56 0.49 -13.29
C TYR A 97 13.11 0.71 -12.83
N LEU A 98 12.33 -0.36 -12.85
CA LEU A 98 10.93 -0.39 -12.42
C LEU A 98 10.75 -1.40 -11.27
N TYR A 99 9.93 -1.04 -10.30
CA TYR A 99 9.58 -1.89 -9.16
C TYR A 99 8.19 -2.48 -9.37
N GLN A 100 8.12 -3.78 -9.59
CA GLN A 100 6.85 -4.46 -9.76
C GLN A 100 6.50 -5.26 -8.51
N VAL A 101 5.40 -4.88 -7.87
CA VAL A 101 4.73 -5.65 -6.82
C VAL A 101 3.74 -6.60 -7.49
N ILE A 102 3.86 -7.89 -7.19
CA ILE A 102 2.94 -8.93 -7.66
C ILE A 102 2.25 -9.54 -6.45
N GLU A 103 0.93 -9.43 -6.43
CA GLU A 103 0.06 -9.96 -5.39
C GLU A 103 -0.97 -10.89 -6.01
N PRO A 104 -1.57 -11.81 -5.25
CA PRO A 104 -2.69 -12.59 -5.75
C PRO A 104 -3.85 -11.68 -6.17
N GLU A 105 -4.36 -11.84 -7.40
CA GLU A 105 -5.53 -11.10 -7.85
C GLU A 105 -6.82 -11.72 -7.29
N LEU A 106 -7.73 -10.86 -6.83
CA LEU A 106 -9.07 -11.28 -6.40
C LEU A 106 -10.02 -11.33 -7.59
N LYS A 107 -10.78 -12.41 -7.69
CA LYS A 107 -11.95 -12.46 -8.58
C LYS A 107 -13.12 -11.70 -7.97
N ASP A 108 -14.10 -11.30 -8.79
CA ASP A 108 -15.25 -10.51 -8.33
C ASP A 108 -15.99 -11.12 -7.13
N TYR A 109 -16.25 -12.43 -7.15
CA TYR A 109 -16.89 -13.11 -6.01
C TYR A 109 -15.99 -13.14 -4.76
N GLU A 110 -14.67 -13.18 -4.93
CA GLU A 110 -13.72 -13.17 -3.82
C GLU A 110 -13.63 -11.79 -3.20
N PHE A 111 -13.74 -10.73 -4.00
CA PHE A 111 -13.83 -9.36 -3.53
C PHE A 111 -15.07 -9.13 -2.66
N GLU A 112 -16.23 -9.64 -3.10
CA GLU A 112 -17.47 -9.57 -2.31
C GLU A 112 -17.35 -10.32 -0.98
N ILE A 113 -16.80 -11.54 -0.99
CA ILE A 113 -16.57 -12.32 0.24
C ILE A 113 -15.57 -11.58 1.16
N LYS A 114 -14.48 -11.04 0.61
CA LYS A 114 -13.49 -10.28 1.37
C LYS A 114 -14.14 -9.07 2.05
N LYS A 115 -15.02 -8.35 1.34
CA LYS A 115 -15.77 -7.21 1.87
C LYS A 115 -16.72 -7.61 3.00
N GLU A 116 -17.43 -8.73 2.84
CA GLU A 116 -18.32 -9.29 3.87
C GLU A 116 -17.54 -9.66 5.13
N ILE A 117 -16.45 -10.42 4.99
CA ILE A 117 -15.59 -10.81 6.12
C ILE A 117 -14.99 -9.58 6.79
N ALA A 118 -14.50 -8.61 6.02
CA ALA A 118 -13.92 -7.38 6.56
C ALA A 118 -14.96 -6.55 7.33
N HIS A 119 -16.21 -6.52 6.87
CA HIS A 119 -17.30 -5.83 7.56
C HIS A 119 -17.66 -6.53 8.88
N LEU A 120 -17.84 -7.85 8.85
CA LEU A 120 -18.11 -8.65 10.05
C LEU A 120 -16.98 -8.50 11.08
N PHE A 121 -15.74 -8.51 10.63
CA PHE A 121 -14.59 -8.29 11.48
C PHE A 121 -14.61 -6.90 12.14
N LYS A 122 -14.87 -5.84 11.37
CA LYS A 122 -14.98 -4.46 11.90
C LYS A 122 -16.14 -4.27 12.89
N MET A 123 -17.20 -5.08 12.79
CA MET A 123 -18.33 -5.05 13.72
C MET A 123 -18.11 -5.84 15.01
N LEU A 124 -17.47 -7.00 14.89
CA LEU A 124 -17.37 -7.98 15.98
C LEU A 124 -16.10 -7.81 16.80
N ALA A 125 -15.06 -7.23 16.21
CA ALA A 125 -13.74 -7.23 16.79
C ALA A 125 -13.37 -5.83 17.31
N ASP A 126 -13.46 -5.65 18.62
CA ASP A 126 -12.80 -4.55 19.34
C ASP A 126 -11.31 -4.83 19.38
N ILE A 127 -10.60 -4.56 18.28
CA ILE A 127 -9.16 -4.80 18.24
C ILE A 127 -8.42 -3.49 18.12
N ASN A 128 -7.96 -3.00 19.28
CA ASN A 128 -6.66 -2.35 19.32
C ASN A 128 -5.63 -3.46 19.12
N VAL A 129 -5.20 -3.68 17.87
CA VAL A 129 -4.06 -4.55 17.56
C VAL A 129 -2.80 -3.77 17.96
N SER A 130 -2.65 -3.53 19.27
CA SER A 130 -1.53 -2.79 19.85
C SER A 130 -0.73 -3.76 20.69
N GLY A 131 0.14 -4.51 20.02
CA GLY A 131 1.15 -5.39 20.62
C GLY A 131 2.39 -5.39 19.73
N ASP A 132 3.57 -5.59 20.32
CA ASP A 132 4.84 -5.41 19.59
C ASP A 132 5.18 -6.60 18.66
N ASP A 133 4.52 -7.76 18.81
CA ASP A 133 4.82 -8.97 18.03
C ASP A 133 3.80 -9.20 16.89
N GLU A 134 4.23 -8.96 15.64
CA GLU A 134 3.44 -9.21 14.44
C GLU A 134 2.94 -10.66 14.35
N ASP A 135 3.69 -11.64 14.84
CA ASP A 135 3.34 -13.04 14.69
C ASP A 135 2.21 -13.46 15.64
N GLU A 136 2.15 -12.86 16.83
CA GLU A 136 1.00 -13.01 17.74
C GLU A 136 -0.25 -12.38 17.13
N GLN A 137 -0.14 -11.18 16.58
CA GLN A 137 -1.26 -10.50 15.90
C GLN A 137 -1.79 -11.33 14.74
N LYS A 138 -0.90 -11.95 13.95
CA LYS A 138 -1.29 -12.81 12.84
C LYS A 138 -2.05 -14.04 13.32
N LYS A 139 -1.59 -14.71 14.38
CA LYS A 139 -2.28 -15.88 14.94
C LYS A 139 -3.67 -15.52 15.45
N TYR A 140 -3.78 -14.44 16.21
CA TYR A 140 -5.07 -13.96 16.74
C TYR A 140 -6.06 -13.60 15.62
N LEU A 141 -5.61 -12.84 14.62
CA LEU A 141 -6.43 -12.51 13.46
C LEU A 141 -6.88 -13.79 12.72
N GLN A 142 -5.99 -14.77 12.56
CA GLN A 142 -6.34 -16.03 11.91
C GLN A 142 -7.46 -16.76 12.65
N GLU A 143 -7.38 -16.84 13.98
CA GLU A 143 -8.38 -17.49 14.82
C GLU A 143 -9.75 -16.82 14.70
N ILE A 144 -9.79 -15.48 14.75
CA ILE A 144 -11.04 -14.72 14.58
C ILE A 144 -11.63 -14.91 13.19
N LEU A 145 -10.81 -14.82 12.14
CA LEU A 145 -11.28 -15.01 10.77
C LEU A 145 -11.84 -16.42 10.57
N ASP A 146 -11.20 -17.44 11.16
CA ASP A 146 -11.70 -18.82 11.11
C ASP A 146 -13.01 -19.00 11.89
N GLN A 147 -13.21 -18.27 12.99
CA GLN A 147 -14.49 -18.24 13.73
C GLN A 147 -15.60 -17.56 12.91
N ILE A 148 -15.35 -16.36 12.37
CA ILE A 148 -16.32 -15.62 11.55
C ILE A 148 -16.78 -16.46 10.37
N VAL A 149 -15.85 -17.15 9.71
CA VAL A 149 -16.15 -18.04 8.58
C VAL A 149 -17.04 -19.22 9.00
N LYS A 150 -16.79 -19.82 10.16
CA LYS A 150 -17.58 -20.96 10.67
C LYS A 150 -18.98 -20.52 11.10
N ASP A 151 -19.08 -19.40 11.81
CA ASP A 151 -20.35 -18.93 12.38
C ASP A 151 -21.32 -18.45 11.30
N ASN A 152 -20.80 -17.91 10.20
CA ASN A 152 -21.60 -17.39 9.08
C ASN A 152 -21.71 -18.36 7.88
N ASP A 153 -21.21 -19.60 8.00
CA ASP A 153 -21.18 -20.60 6.92
C ASP A 153 -20.65 -20.04 5.58
N ILE A 154 -19.57 -19.24 5.65
CA ILE A 154 -19.02 -18.54 4.49
C ILE A 154 -18.37 -19.55 3.53
N LYS A 155 -18.80 -19.49 2.28
CA LYS A 155 -18.32 -20.38 1.20
C LYS A 155 -17.35 -19.64 0.30
N PHE A 156 -16.16 -20.21 0.12
CA PHE A 156 -15.07 -19.65 -0.70
C PHE A 156 -15.12 -20.05 -2.18
N TYR A 157 -16.29 -20.39 -2.68
CA TYR A 157 -16.52 -20.73 -4.08
C TYR A 157 -17.72 -19.93 -4.59
N PRO A 158 -17.79 -19.63 -5.90
CA PRO A 158 -18.91 -18.91 -6.47
C PRO A 158 -20.20 -19.70 -6.21
N VAL A 159 -21.09 -19.11 -5.41
CA VAL A 159 -22.45 -19.60 -5.24
C VAL A 159 -23.32 -18.81 -6.20
N GLU A 160 -24.03 -19.50 -7.10
CA GLU A 160 -25.07 -18.85 -7.91
C GLU A 160 -26.07 -18.17 -6.99
N LYS A 161 -26.06 -16.83 -6.96
CA LYS A 161 -27.09 -16.05 -6.29
C LYS A 161 -28.37 -16.31 -7.08
N LYS A 162 -29.23 -17.22 -6.60
CA LYS A 162 -30.63 -17.23 -7.03
C LYS A 162 -31.17 -15.83 -6.82
N GLU A 163 -31.65 -15.18 -7.88
CA GLU A 163 -32.29 -13.87 -7.80
C GLU A 163 -33.32 -13.89 -6.67
N LYS A 164 -32.98 -13.23 -5.56
CA LYS A 164 -33.96 -12.92 -4.53
C LYS A 164 -34.54 -11.57 -4.90
N THR A 165 -35.70 -11.64 -5.55
CA THR A 165 -36.74 -10.64 -5.34
C THR A 165 -36.97 -10.48 -3.83
N ASP A 166 -37.27 -9.24 -3.45
CA ASP A 166 -37.56 -8.72 -2.11
C ASP A 166 -36.34 -8.33 -1.25
N LYS A 167 -36.12 -7.01 -1.24
CA LYS A 167 -35.46 -6.26 -0.16
C LYS A 167 -36.14 -6.61 1.17
N LYS A 168 -35.62 -7.62 1.88
CA LYS A 168 -35.90 -7.77 3.31
C LYS A 168 -34.74 -7.17 4.11
N SER A 169 -35.11 -6.21 4.96
CA SER A 169 -34.23 -5.51 5.89
C SER A 169 -33.44 -6.50 6.76
N PHE A 170 -32.15 -6.23 6.89
CA PHE A 170 -31.14 -6.99 7.64
C PHE A 170 -31.44 -7.16 9.14
N SER A 171 -32.47 -6.51 9.67
CA SER A 171 -32.88 -6.56 11.07
C SER A 171 -33.57 -7.87 11.50
N GLU A 172 -34.02 -8.73 10.58
CA GLU A 172 -34.76 -9.96 10.92
C GLU A 172 -33.90 -11.24 11.01
N ILE A 173 -32.63 -11.19 10.59
CA ILE A 173 -31.75 -12.38 10.59
C ILE A 173 -31.25 -12.73 12.02
N PHE A 174 -31.31 -11.76 12.95
CA PHE A 174 -30.90 -11.91 14.34
C PHE A 174 -32.01 -12.41 15.30
N GLN A 175 -32.94 -13.23 14.82
CA GLN A 175 -33.81 -14.00 15.72
C GLN A 175 -33.31 -15.44 15.93
N PHE A 176 -32.68 -15.60 17.09
CA PHE A 176 -32.18 -16.82 17.73
C PHE A 176 -33.04 -18.07 17.49
N LYS A 177 -32.45 -19.14 16.95
CA LYS A 177 -33.12 -20.41 16.62
C LYS A 177 -33.15 -21.36 17.82
N LYS A 178 -34.33 -21.67 18.37
CA LYS A 178 -34.57 -22.75 19.36
C LYS A 178 -34.74 -24.11 18.65
N LYS A 179 -34.17 -25.17 19.25
CA LYS A 179 -34.21 -26.60 18.88
C LYS A 179 -35.62 -27.16 18.66
N ASN A 180 -35.78 -28.12 17.72
CA ASN A 180 -36.31 -29.46 18.05
C ASN A 180 -36.19 -30.54 16.95
N LYS A 181 -36.08 -31.80 17.41
CA LYS A 181 -35.94 -33.09 16.71
C LYS A 181 -37.28 -33.61 16.16
N GLY A 182 -37.23 -34.47 15.13
CA GLY A 182 -38.34 -35.38 14.76
C GLY A 182 -38.01 -36.29 13.56
N LYS A 183 -38.33 -37.59 13.66
CA LYS A 183 -37.96 -38.72 12.77
C LYS A 183 -38.94 -38.91 11.59
N SER A 184 -38.52 -39.59 10.51
CA SER A 184 -39.00 -40.96 10.14
C SER A 184 -38.55 -41.44 8.74
N LYS A 185 -38.33 -42.76 8.63
CA LYS A 185 -37.88 -43.57 7.46
C LYS A 185 -39.02 -43.91 6.49
N LYS A 186 -38.69 -44.23 5.22
CA LYS A 186 -39.19 -45.42 4.49
C LYS A 186 -38.30 -45.80 3.29
N LYS A 187 -38.14 -47.11 3.05
CA LYS A 187 -37.33 -47.79 2.02
C LYS A 187 -38.18 -48.14 0.79
N SER A 188 -37.60 -48.23 -0.41
CA SER A 188 -37.97 -49.24 -1.42
C SER A 188 -36.90 -49.43 -2.53
N SER A 189 -36.54 -50.71 -2.72
CA SER A 189 -36.03 -51.42 -3.91
C SER A 189 -35.11 -50.72 -4.92
N THR A 190 -33.83 -51.05 -4.90
CA THR A 190 -32.81 -50.64 -5.89
C THR A 190 -32.59 -51.73 -6.94
N SER A 191 -32.79 -51.41 -8.23
CA SER A 191 -32.39 -52.27 -9.35
C SER A 191 -30.88 -52.16 -9.64
N PRO A 192 -30.25 -53.16 -10.29
CA PRO A 192 -28.81 -53.15 -10.59
C PRO A 192 -28.33 -51.93 -11.40
N ILE A 193 -29.20 -51.35 -12.24
CA ILE A 193 -28.92 -50.16 -13.07
C ILE A 193 -28.87 -48.88 -12.21
N GLU A 194 -29.69 -48.80 -11.17
CA GLU A 194 -29.68 -47.70 -10.20
C GLU A 194 -28.42 -47.70 -9.34
N SER A 195 -27.84 -48.88 -9.11
CA SER A 195 -26.62 -49.07 -8.36
C SER A 195 -25.41 -48.58 -9.15
N ILE A 196 -25.36 -48.86 -10.46
CA ILE A 196 -24.31 -48.39 -11.36
C ILE A 196 -24.41 -46.87 -11.60
N LYS A 197 -25.62 -46.32 -11.81
CA LYS A 197 -25.83 -44.86 -11.84
C LYS A 197 -25.44 -44.19 -10.53
N LYS A 198 -25.84 -44.73 -9.37
CA LYS A 198 -25.40 -44.21 -8.05
C LYS A 198 -23.89 -44.28 -7.83
N ILE A 199 -23.19 -45.25 -8.42
CA ILE A 199 -21.71 -45.34 -8.34
C ILE A 199 -21.03 -44.34 -9.28
N PHE A 200 -21.56 -44.15 -10.50
CA PHE A 200 -21.08 -43.15 -11.46
C PHE A 200 -21.34 -41.72 -10.95
N ASP A 201 -22.54 -41.46 -10.45
CA ASP A 201 -22.93 -40.19 -9.81
C ASP A 201 -22.09 -39.96 -8.55
N LYS A 202 -21.83 -40.98 -7.71
CA LYS A 202 -20.95 -40.82 -6.54
C LYS A 202 -19.49 -40.52 -6.89
N LYS A 203 -18.94 -41.10 -7.97
CA LYS A 203 -17.58 -40.78 -8.43
C LYS A 203 -17.50 -39.35 -8.97
N GLN A 204 -18.44 -38.94 -9.83
CA GLN A 204 -18.49 -37.57 -10.33
C GLN A 204 -18.77 -36.54 -9.23
N HIS A 205 -19.64 -36.85 -8.27
CA HIS A 205 -19.87 -35.99 -7.11
C HIS A 205 -18.67 -35.92 -6.15
N ALA A 206 -17.86 -36.98 -6.05
CA ALA A 206 -16.64 -36.95 -5.26
C ALA A 206 -15.56 -36.08 -5.93
N GLU A 207 -15.36 -36.25 -7.23
CA GLU A 207 -14.42 -35.44 -8.03
C GLU A 207 -14.81 -33.95 -8.04
N GLU A 208 -16.09 -33.63 -8.22
CA GLU A 208 -16.57 -32.24 -8.18
C GLU A 208 -16.45 -31.65 -6.77
N LYS A 209 -16.69 -32.43 -5.72
CA LYS A 209 -16.50 -31.98 -4.33
C LYS A 209 -15.02 -31.72 -4.02
N GLU A 210 -14.11 -32.57 -4.50
CA GLU A 210 -12.67 -32.33 -4.38
C GLU A 210 -12.22 -31.09 -5.14
N ARG A 211 -12.74 -30.89 -6.36
CA ARG A 211 -12.49 -29.68 -7.16
C ARG A 211 -12.98 -28.41 -6.45
N LEU A 212 -14.21 -28.42 -5.94
CA LEU A 212 -14.77 -27.30 -5.17
C LEU A 212 -13.96 -27.02 -3.89
N ASN A 213 -13.51 -28.07 -3.19
CA ASN A 213 -12.65 -27.92 -2.02
C ASN A 213 -11.29 -27.29 -2.38
N ARG A 214 -10.70 -27.68 -3.51
CA ARG A 214 -9.45 -27.08 -3.99
C ARG A 214 -9.64 -25.60 -4.32
N ILE A 215 -10.69 -25.26 -5.08
CA ILE A 215 -11.03 -23.88 -5.39
C ILE A 215 -11.26 -23.10 -4.09
N ALA A 216 -12.04 -23.63 -3.16
CA ALA A 216 -12.30 -23.00 -1.88
C ALA A 216 -11.01 -22.73 -1.08
N LYS A 217 -10.07 -23.68 -1.07
CA LYS A 217 -8.79 -23.53 -0.39
C LYS A 217 -7.92 -22.45 -1.03
N GLU A 218 -7.82 -22.43 -2.36
CA GLU A 218 -7.06 -21.42 -3.10
C GLU A 218 -7.68 -20.02 -2.95
N SER A 219 -9.00 -19.90 -3.10
CA SER A 219 -9.74 -18.66 -2.89
C SER A 219 -9.61 -18.15 -1.45
N LYS A 220 -9.73 -19.05 -0.45
CA LYS A 220 -9.53 -18.70 0.96
C LYS A 220 -8.15 -18.08 1.16
N LYS A 221 -7.10 -18.68 0.58
CA LYS A 221 -5.74 -18.15 0.70
C LYS A 221 -5.61 -16.75 0.11
N ARG A 222 -6.16 -16.51 -1.09
CA ARG A 222 -6.16 -15.17 -1.70
C ARG A 222 -6.90 -14.15 -0.85
N ILE A 223 -8.10 -14.48 -0.39
CA ILE A 223 -8.90 -13.60 0.46
C ILE A 223 -8.16 -13.28 1.77
N TYR A 224 -7.61 -14.30 2.43
CA TYR A 224 -6.86 -14.14 3.67
C TYR A 224 -5.65 -13.24 3.44
N TYR A 225 -4.91 -13.42 2.35
CA TYR A 225 -3.80 -12.53 2.00
C TYR A 225 -4.18 -11.04 2.07
N HIS A 226 -5.29 -10.65 1.43
CA HIS A 226 -5.73 -9.25 1.44
C HIS A 226 -6.29 -8.80 2.79
N LEU A 227 -6.90 -9.70 3.57
CA LEU A 227 -7.40 -9.38 4.92
C LEU A 227 -6.23 -9.13 5.88
N PHE A 228 -5.22 -10.02 5.92
CA PHE A 228 -4.01 -9.83 6.73
C PHE A 228 -3.27 -8.55 6.34
N ARG A 229 -3.16 -8.29 5.03
CA ARG A 229 -2.56 -7.07 4.50
C ARG A 229 -3.31 -5.79 4.93
N GLU A 230 -4.63 -5.83 4.99
CA GLU A 230 -5.48 -4.68 5.39
C GLU A 230 -5.47 -4.45 6.91
N PHE A 231 -5.56 -5.51 7.70
CA PHE A 231 -5.73 -5.40 9.16
C PHE A 231 -4.41 -5.33 9.93
N VAL A 232 -3.44 -6.17 9.60
CA VAL A 232 -2.13 -6.21 10.29
C VAL A 232 -1.08 -5.41 9.51
N GLY A 233 -1.07 -5.55 8.19
CA GLY A 233 -0.04 -4.95 7.34
C GLY A 233 -0.22 -3.46 7.02
N TYR A 234 0.58 -2.97 6.08
CA TYR A 234 0.54 -1.61 5.55
C TYR A 234 -0.33 -1.47 4.28
N HIS A 235 -1.37 -2.29 4.14
CA HIS A 235 -2.29 -2.24 3.00
C HIS A 235 -1.55 -2.36 1.65
N ARG A 236 -1.77 -1.45 0.69
CA ARG A 236 -1.16 -1.53 -0.66
C ARG A 236 0.37 -1.49 -0.66
N ILE A 237 0.99 -0.87 0.34
CA ILE A 237 2.45 -0.75 0.43
C ILE A 237 3.08 -1.82 1.30
N ASP A 238 2.33 -2.84 1.74
CA ASP A 238 2.84 -3.86 2.67
C ASP A 238 4.08 -4.59 2.14
N VAL A 239 4.08 -4.96 0.85
CA VAL A 239 5.25 -5.59 0.20
C VAL A 239 6.44 -4.64 0.17
N ILE A 240 6.22 -3.35 -0.12
CA ILE A 240 7.26 -2.32 -0.19
C ILE A 240 7.85 -2.06 1.21
N MET A 241 7.00 -1.99 2.24
CA MET A 241 7.40 -1.80 3.62
C MET A 241 8.17 -2.99 4.20
N LYS A 242 8.01 -4.19 3.64
CA LYS A 242 8.75 -5.39 4.08
C LYS A 242 10.06 -5.61 3.33
N ASP A 243 10.34 -4.83 2.29
CA ASP A 243 11.56 -4.94 1.50
C ASP A 243 12.70 -4.13 2.11
N GLU A 244 13.76 -4.79 2.58
CA GLU A 244 14.93 -4.14 3.20
C GLU A 244 15.76 -3.26 2.24
N GLY A 245 15.54 -3.41 0.93
CA GLY A 245 16.20 -2.62 -0.12
C GLY A 245 15.68 -1.19 -0.24
N ILE A 246 14.51 -0.88 0.35
CA ILE A 246 13.83 0.41 0.23
C ILE A 246 14.21 1.35 1.37
N GLU A 247 14.58 2.58 1.03
CA GLU A 247 14.93 3.63 1.99
C GLU A 247 13.82 4.69 2.11
N ASP A 248 13.37 5.24 0.98
CA ASP A 248 12.31 6.26 0.97
C ASP A 248 11.13 5.78 0.10
N ILE A 249 9.91 6.10 0.53
CA ILE A 249 8.65 5.83 -0.17
C ILE A 249 7.92 7.17 -0.31
N SER A 250 7.55 7.58 -1.52
CA SER A 250 6.80 8.81 -1.76
C SER A 250 5.52 8.56 -2.57
N CYS A 251 4.43 9.15 -2.12
CA CYS A 251 3.16 9.18 -2.84
C CYS A 251 2.70 10.63 -2.98
N ASP A 252 2.67 11.10 -4.23
CA ASP A 252 2.44 12.51 -4.54
C ASP A 252 0.97 12.83 -4.85
N GLY A 253 0.09 11.82 -4.88
CA GLY A 253 -1.34 12.01 -5.07
C GLY A 253 -2.09 10.78 -5.59
N PRO A 254 -3.42 10.91 -5.77
CA PRO A 254 -4.21 9.89 -6.46
C PRO A 254 -3.84 9.84 -7.94
N ASP A 255 -3.99 8.68 -8.56
CA ASP A 255 -3.62 8.39 -9.96
C ASP A 255 -2.14 8.59 -10.31
N VAL A 256 -1.29 8.82 -9.30
CA VAL A 256 0.17 8.89 -9.44
C VAL A 256 0.78 7.62 -8.85
N PRO A 257 1.68 6.94 -9.58
CA PRO A 257 2.43 5.81 -9.03
C PRO A 257 3.27 6.21 -7.82
N ILE A 258 3.47 5.27 -6.90
CA ILE A 258 4.37 5.46 -5.78
C ILE A 258 5.81 5.41 -6.29
N PHE A 259 6.62 6.37 -5.86
CA PHE A 259 8.06 6.44 -6.13
C PHE A 259 8.84 5.91 -4.93
N LEU A 260 9.92 5.18 -5.22
CA LEU A 260 10.79 4.60 -4.19
C LEU A 260 12.21 5.07 -4.40
N TYR A 261 12.95 5.17 -3.30
CA TYR A 261 14.41 5.18 -3.32
C TYR A 261 14.93 3.82 -2.86
N HIS A 262 15.61 3.10 -3.76
CA HIS A 262 16.18 1.78 -3.50
C HIS A 262 17.71 1.88 -3.38
N LYS A 263 18.29 1.27 -2.34
CA LYS A 263 19.73 1.29 -2.01
C LYS A 263 20.69 1.05 -3.18
N LYS A 264 20.26 0.21 -4.12
CA LYS A 264 21.02 -0.24 -5.30
C LYS A 264 20.60 0.39 -6.63
N TYR A 265 19.35 0.83 -6.73
CA TYR A 265 18.74 1.22 -8.02
C TYR A 265 18.34 2.70 -8.06
N ASP A 266 18.66 3.45 -7.00
CA ASP A 266 18.32 4.86 -6.81
C ASP A 266 16.81 5.11 -6.89
N GLU A 267 16.36 6.07 -7.69
CA GLU A 267 14.95 6.43 -7.85
C GLU A 267 14.26 5.48 -8.82
N ILE A 268 13.16 4.86 -8.38
CA ILE A 268 12.48 3.78 -9.08
C ILE A 268 10.97 3.91 -8.94
N THR A 269 10.27 3.83 -10.07
CA THR A 269 8.81 3.92 -10.14
C THR A 269 8.16 2.57 -9.89
N THR A 270 7.05 2.54 -9.16
CA THR A 270 6.30 1.31 -8.89
C THR A 270 5.05 1.15 -9.75
N ASN A 271 4.51 -0.06 -9.82
CA ASN A 271 3.16 -0.30 -10.36
C ASN A 271 2.03 -0.05 -9.33
N VAL A 272 2.38 0.33 -8.09
CA VAL A 272 1.41 0.54 -7.02
C VAL A 272 0.94 1.99 -7.05
N GLN A 273 -0.37 2.18 -7.08
CA GLN A 273 -1.01 3.50 -7.07
C GLN A 273 -2.36 3.44 -6.36
N PHE A 274 -2.88 4.62 -6.02
CA PHE A 274 -4.24 4.79 -5.50
C PHE A 274 -5.13 5.33 -6.61
N GLU A 275 -6.22 4.63 -6.92
CA GLU A 275 -7.09 4.98 -8.04
C GLU A 275 -8.15 6.03 -7.67
N SER A 276 -8.45 6.15 -6.38
CA SER A 276 -9.45 7.06 -5.84
C SER A 276 -8.83 7.99 -4.80
N PRO A 277 -9.13 9.29 -4.82
CA PRO A 277 -8.76 10.22 -3.77
C PRO A 277 -9.27 9.78 -2.38
N GLU A 278 -10.46 9.20 -2.30
CA GLU A 278 -11.06 8.69 -1.06
C GLU A 278 -10.27 7.53 -0.48
N GLU A 279 -9.75 6.64 -1.34
CA GLU A 279 -8.88 5.53 -0.93
C GLU A 279 -7.59 6.06 -0.31
N LEU A 280 -6.94 7.02 -0.98
CA LEU A 280 -5.71 7.63 -0.48
C LEU A 280 -5.92 8.43 0.81
N ASN A 281 -7.03 9.17 0.92
CA ASN A 281 -7.40 9.88 2.15
C ASN A 281 -7.58 8.91 3.31
N SER A 282 -8.30 7.81 3.09
CA SER A 282 -8.53 6.78 4.11
C SER A 282 -7.21 6.12 4.52
N PHE A 283 -6.31 5.92 3.57
CA PHE A 283 -4.99 5.36 3.83
C PHE A 283 -4.10 6.30 4.66
N VAL A 284 -4.07 7.59 4.34
CA VAL A 284 -3.33 8.61 5.11
C VAL A 284 -3.86 8.75 6.54
N VAL A 285 -5.18 8.72 6.73
CA VAL A 285 -5.80 8.68 8.06
C VAL A 285 -5.33 7.46 8.85
N ARG A 286 -5.34 6.27 8.21
CA ARG A 286 -4.87 5.03 8.85
C ARG A 286 -3.38 5.10 9.22
N LEU A 287 -2.53 5.60 8.33
CA LEU A 287 -1.10 5.76 8.62
C LEU A 287 -0.87 6.69 9.82
N SER A 288 -1.63 7.78 9.91
CA SER A 288 -1.58 8.70 11.05
C SER A 288 -1.98 7.99 12.36
N GLN A 289 -3.03 7.18 12.33
CA GLN A 289 -3.48 6.39 13.49
C GLN A 289 -2.43 5.36 13.92
N ILE A 290 -1.75 4.70 12.98
CA ILE A 290 -0.64 3.77 13.27
C ILE A 290 0.51 4.48 13.98
N CYS A 291 0.78 5.74 13.64
CA CYS A 291 1.75 6.58 14.37
C CYS A 291 1.26 7.06 15.75
N GLY A 292 0.03 6.72 16.16
CA GLY A 292 -0.60 7.26 17.37
C GLY A 292 -0.99 8.73 17.26
N LYS A 293 -1.13 9.25 16.03
CA LYS A 293 -1.51 10.64 15.75
C LYS A 293 -2.87 10.72 15.07
N GLN A 294 -3.47 11.91 15.13
CA GLN A 294 -4.70 12.20 14.41
C GLN A 294 -4.45 13.23 13.33
N ILE A 295 -5.05 13.01 12.16
CA ILE A 295 -5.05 13.95 11.04
C ILE A 295 -6.49 14.39 10.80
N SER A 296 -6.69 15.67 10.52
CA SER A 296 -8.01 16.24 10.27
C SER A 296 -7.93 17.37 9.26
N ILE A 297 -9.07 17.88 8.81
CA ILE A 297 -9.10 19.02 7.88
C ILE A 297 -8.47 20.29 8.50
N PHE A 298 -8.63 20.46 9.83
CA PHE A 298 -8.06 21.59 10.58
C PHE A 298 -6.57 21.42 10.91
N SER A 299 -6.09 20.17 10.93
CA SER A 299 -4.67 19.83 11.11
C SER A 299 -4.28 18.80 10.06
N PRO A 300 -4.10 19.24 8.80
CA PRO A 300 -3.98 18.35 7.65
C PRO A 300 -2.58 17.79 7.48
N ILE A 301 -1.62 18.14 8.33
CA ILE A 301 -0.23 17.68 8.25
C ILE A 301 0.08 16.86 9.50
N VAL A 302 0.68 15.69 9.32
CA VAL A 302 1.14 14.82 10.39
C VAL A 302 2.57 14.38 10.11
N ASP A 303 3.45 14.63 11.07
CA ASP A 303 4.77 14.04 11.13
C ASP A 303 4.81 13.05 12.30
N GLY A 304 5.20 11.79 12.07
CA GLY A 304 5.12 10.72 13.07
C GLY A 304 6.23 9.67 12.93
N LYS A 305 6.21 8.69 13.82
CA LYS A 305 7.02 7.48 13.72
C LYS A 305 6.11 6.28 13.60
N LEU A 306 6.39 5.41 12.64
CA LEU A 306 5.73 4.12 12.49
C LEU A 306 6.28 3.12 13.53
N PRO A 307 5.58 1.99 13.78
CA PRO A 307 6.02 0.95 14.72
C PRO A 307 7.41 0.38 14.43
N ASP A 308 7.80 0.32 13.14
CA ASP A 308 9.14 -0.11 12.70
C ASP A 308 10.23 0.95 12.94
N GLY A 309 9.87 2.12 13.49
CA GLY A 309 10.74 3.26 13.72
C GLY A 309 10.82 4.23 12.54
N SER A 310 10.30 3.89 11.36
CA SER A 310 10.31 4.73 10.15
C SER A 310 9.61 6.06 10.39
N ARG A 311 10.08 7.13 9.75
CA ARG A 311 9.46 8.47 9.85
C ARG A 311 8.39 8.62 8.80
N LEU A 312 7.19 8.99 9.24
CA LEU A 312 6.06 9.32 8.37
C LEU A 312 5.92 10.84 8.32
N GLN A 313 5.78 11.38 7.12
CA GLN A 313 5.20 12.69 6.86
C GLN A 313 3.98 12.48 5.97
N ALA A 314 2.82 13.01 6.35
CA ALA A 314 1.59 12.86 5.57
C ALA A 314 0.79 14.16 5.54
N THR A 315 0.14 14.42 4.40
CA THR A 315 -0.75 15.55 4.19
C THR A 315 -2.10 15.07 3.70
N LEU A 316 -3.18 15.49 4.37
CA LEU A 316 -4.55 15.19 3.97
C LEU A 316 -5.06 16.20 2.94
N ALA A 317 -5.72 15.69 1.89
CA ALA A 317 -6.34 16.47 0.83
C ALA A 317 -7.39 17.46 1.37
N ARG A 318 -7.62 18.54 0.60
CA ARG A 318 -8.62 19.61 0.78
C ARG A 318 -8.19 20.86 1.56
N THR A 319 -6.93 20.98 1.96
CA THR A 319 -6.43 22.23 2.58
C THR A 319 -5.27 22.88 1.80
N VAL A 320 -4.30 22.10 1.26
CA VAL A 320 -3.06 22.68 0.69
C VAL A 320 -2.66 22.09 -0.68
N THR A 321 -3.10 20.87 -1.01
CA THR A 321 -2.64 20.10 -2.19
C THR A 321 -3.80 19.58 -3.05
N LYS A 322 -3.51 19.22 -4.31
CA LYS A 322 -4.48 18.62 -5.25
C LYS A 322 -4.99 17.24 -4.81
N GLY A 323 -4.26 16.56 -3.93
CA GLY A 323 -4.60 15.28 -3.34
C GLY A 323 -3.81 15.02 -2.06
N SER A 324 -4.17 13.98 -1.33
CA SER A 324 -3.43 13.56 -0.14
C SER A 324 -2.05 13.05 -0.56
N THR A 325 -1.05 13.26 0.28
CA THR A 325 0.32 12.81 0.01
C THR A 325 0.91 12.18 1.25
N TYR A 326 1.91 11.32 1.07
CA TYR A 326 2.72 10.85 2.18
C TYR A 326 4.13 10.50 1.71
N THR A 327 5.07 10.63 2.65
CA THR A 327 6.45 10.21 2.50
C THR A 327 6.84 9.40 3.72
N ILE A 328 7.39 8.21 3.51
CA ILE A 328 7.93 7.36 4.57
C ILE A 328 9.43 7.25 4.35
N ARG A 329 10.21 7.70 5.34
CA ARG A 329 11.65 7.49 5.39
C ARG A 329 11.96 6.35 6.35
N ARG A 330 12.50 5.28 5.80
CA ARG A 330 12.79 4.05 6.52
C ARG A 330 14.15 4.12 7.20
N PHE A 331 14.22 3.49 8.36
CA PHE A 331 15.51 3.21 8.98
C PHE A 331 16.00 1.85 8.49
N SER A 332 17.28 1.79 8.14
CA SER A 332 17.93 0.52 7.83
C SER A 332 17.91 -0.37 9.07
N SER A 333 17.46 -1.61 8.93
CA SER A 333 17.50 -2.63 9.99
C SER A 333 18.94 -2.89 10.46
N ASN A 334 19.91 -2.79 9.55
CA ASN A 334 21.32 -2.85 9.86
C ASN A 334 21.92 -1.43 9.92
N PRO A 335 22.32 -0.93 11.11
CA PRO A 335 22.95 0.38 11.22
C PRO A 335 24.35 0.38 10.59
N LEU A 336 24.75 1.52 10.04
CA LEU A 336 26.09 1.68 9.47
C LEU A 336 27.15 1.57 10.56
N THR A 337 28.14 0.70 10.35
CA THR A 337 29.29 0.60 11.24
C THR A 337 30.36 1.64 10.87
N PRO A 338 31.25 2.02 11.81
CA PRO A 338 32.39 2.86 11.47
C PRO A 338 33.25 2.31 10.31
N ILE A 339 33.33 0.98 10.18
CA ILE A 339 34.03 0.30 9.08
C ILE A 339 33.32 0.59 7.76
N ASP A 340 31.99 0.54 7.74
CA ASP A 340 31.19 0.88 6.56
C ASP A 340 31.41 2.35 6.16
N LEU A 341 31.42 3.27 7.12
CA LEU A 341 31.67 4.70 6.85
C LEU A 341 33.05 4.95 6.23
N ILE A 342 34.07 4.20 6.66
CA ILE A 342 35.41 4.26 6.07
C ILE A 342 35.40 3.70 4.65
N LYS A 343 34.72 2.56 4.44
CA LYS A 343 34.57 1.94 3.12
C LYS A 343 33.84 2.85 2.14
N TYR A 344 32.83 3.57 2.59
CA TYR A 344 32.09 4.57 1.80
C TYR A 344 32.83 5.91 1.68
N GLN A 345 34.05 6.03 2.21
CA GLN A 345 34.86 7.25 2.21
C GLN A 345 34.16 8.46 2.84
N SER A 346 33.14 8.21 3.68
CA SER A 346 32.46 9.24 4.45
C SER A 346 33.23 9.60 5.72
N LEU A 347 34.12 8.71 6.18
CA LEU A 347 34.97 8.90 7.35
C LEU A 347 36.39 8.41 7.02
N SER A 348 37.44 9.20 7.29
CA SER A 348 38.82 8.70 7.15
C SER A 348 39.22 7.83 8.35
N LEU A 349 40.24 6.99 8.17
CA LEU A 349 40.76 6.15 9.25
C LEU A 349 41.25 6.99 10.44
N ASP A 350 41.93 8.12 10.17
CA ASP A 350 42.43 9.02 11.21
C ASP A 350 41.29 9.70 11.97
N MET A 351 40.22 10.10 11.28
CA MET A 351 39.02 10.66 11.91
C MET A 351 38.31 9.61 12.77
N ALA A 352 38.22 8.37 12.29
CA ALA A 352 37.65 7.26 13.05
C ALA A 352 38.46 6.99 14.33
N ALA A 353 39.81 6.98 14.23
CA ALA A 353 40.69 6.83 15.39
C ALA A 353 40.55 8.00 16.38
N TYR A 354 40.47 9.23 15.86
CA TYR A 354 40.23 10.42 16.67
C TYR A 354 38.90 10.34 17.43
N PHE A 355 37.80 9.98 16.75
CA PHE A 355 36.50 9.81 17.39
C PHE A 355 36.50 8.66 18.39
N TRP A 356 37.19 7.56 18.10
CA TRP A 356 37.32 6.44 19.05
C TRP A 356 38.01 6.90 20.34
N LEU A 357 39.13 7.62 20.25
CA LEU A 357 39.81 8.18 21.41
C LEU A 357 38.91 9.15 22.20
N GLY A 358 38.10 9.96 21.50
CA GLY A 358 37.18 10.92 22.12
C GLY A 358 36.00 10.28 22.85
N ILE A 359 35.48 9.15 22.35
CA ILE A 359 34.33 8.43 22.94
C ILE A 359 34.75 7.55 24.12
N ARG A 360 35.99 7.02 24.11
CA ARG A 360 36.52 6.08 25.12
C ARG A 360 36.84 6.75 26.48
N ARG A 361 36.10 7.78 26.89
CA ARG A 361 36.29 8.43 28.19
C ARG A 361 36.00 7.50 29.36
#